data_AF-A0A821G7C6-F1
#
_entry.id   AF-A0A821G7C6-F1
#
_cell.length_a   1.000
_cell.length_b   1.000
_cell.length_c   1.000
_cell.angle_alpha   90.00
_cell.angle_beta   90.00
_cell.angle_gamma   90.00
#
_symmetry.space_group_name_H-M   'P 1'
#
loop_
_entity.id
_entity.type
_entity.pdbx_description
1 polymer ?
#
loop_
_entity_poly.entity_id
_entity_poly.type
_entity_poly.pdbx_seq_one_letter_code
_entity_poly.pdbx_strand_id
1 'polypeptide(L)'
;METFEKKCQEDLTIDELIEMFKNEPLKFKPGSKYSYSNSNYILLGLIIEKVTGKSYETNLRELILKPCCMNDTGYECDCNPILNTKHNQRACGYICSKDSNSFETCRFINMSTARSAGGICST
;
A
#
# COMPACT_ATOMS: atom_id res chain seq x y z
N MET A 1 18.34 12.66 3.26
CA MET A 1 17.00 12.11 3.54
C MET A 1 15.98 13.06 2.97
N GLU A 2 15.73 12.96 1.66
CA GLU A 2 14.55 13.56 1.06
C GLU A 2 13.35 12.88 1.73
N THR A 3 12.50 13.67 2.40
CA THR A 3 11.52 13.18 3.37
C THR A 3 10.56 12.19 2.71
N PHE A 4 10.29 11.08 3.39
CA PHE A 4 9.29 10.06 3.04
C PHE A 4 7.96 10.69 2.55
N GLU A 5 7.59 11.83 3.11
CA GLU A 5 6.43 12.65 2.73
C GLU A 5 6.40 13.05 1.25
N LYS A 6 7.54 13.28 0.61
CA LYS A 6 7.60 13.67 -0.81
C LYS A 6 7.37 12.46 -1.73
N LYS A 7 7.84 11.27 -1.33
CA LYS A 7 7.70 10.02 -2.10
C LYS A 7 6.33 9.37 -1.97
N CYS A 8 5.55 9.71 -0.95
CA CYS A 8 4.21 9.15 -0.74
C CYS A 8 3.19 9.49 -1.84
N GLN A 9 3.54 10.37 -2.79
CA GLN A 9 2.70 10.76 -3.92
C GLN A 9 3.23 10.25 -5.27
N GLU A 10 4.41 9.63 -5.28
CA GLU A 10 5.06 9.13 -6.48
C GLU A 10 4.59 7.71 -6.82
N ASP A 11 4.55 7.38 -8.11
CA ASP A 11 4.38 6.01 -8.58
C ASP A 11 5.70 5.26 -8.41
N LEU A 12 5.74 4.29 -7.50
CA LEU A 12 6.91 3.46 -7.26
C LEU A 12 6.72 2.04 -7.82
N THR A 13 7.69 1.62 -8.64
CA THR A 13 7.78 0.23 -9.08
C THR A 13 8.19 -0.68 -7.91
N ILE A 14 7.94 -1.99 -8.06
CA ILE A 14 8.31 -2.97 -7.03
C ILE A 14 9.83 -3.00 -6.83
N ASP A 15 10.59 -2.84 -7.91
CA ASP A 15 12.05 -2.84 -7.87
C ASP A 15 12.58 -1.61 -7.12
N GLU A 16 12.02 -0.42 -7.37
CA GLU A 16 12.39 0.80 -6.65
C GLU A 16 12.11 0.70 -5.14
N LEU A 17 10.99 0.08 -4.74
CA LEU A 17 10.71 -0.17 -3.32
C LEU A 17 11.70 -1.14 -2.68
N ILE A 18 12.08 -2.19 -3.41
CA ILE A 18 13.04 -3.20 -2.93
C ILE A 18 14.42 -2.58 -2.77
N GLU A 19 14.85 -1.71 -3.70
CA GLU A 19 16.11 -0.97 -3.59
C GLU A 19 16.20 -0.15 -2.29
N MET A 20 15.07 0.33 -1.76
CA MET A 20 15.06 1.12 -0.53
C MET A 20 15.45 0.33 0.72
N PHE A 21 15.35 -1.01 0.72
CA PHE A 21 15.59 -1.79 1.95
C PHE A 21 16.42 -3.06 1.76
N LYS A 22 16.69 -3.52 0.53
CA LYS A 22 17.38 -4.81 0.29
C LYS A 22 18.78 -4.91 0.91
N ASN A 23 19.45 -3.76 1.13
CA ASN A 23 20.81 -3.68 1.66
C ASN A 23 20.85 -3.28 3.15
N GLU A 24 19.70 -3.08 3.78
CA GLU A 24 19.64 -2.73 5.20
C GLU A 24 20.02 -3.92 6.09
N PRO A 25 20.73 -3.70 7.21
CA PRO A 25 21.11 -4.77 8.11
C PRO A 25 19.88 -5.41 8.76
N LEU A 26 19.94 -6.73 8.96
CA LEU A 26 18.92 -7.45 9.71
C LEU A 26 18.88 -6.95 11.17
N LYS A 27 17.69 -6.59 11.66
CA LYS A 27 17.49 -6.17 13.05
C LYS A 27 17.81 -7.27 14.07
N PHE A 28 17.66 -8.52 13.67
CA PHE A 28 17.93 -9.71 14.49
C PHE A 28 18.04 -10.94 13.59
N LYS A 29 18.58 -12.05 14.13
CA LYS A 29 18.66 -13.33 13.41
C LYS A 29 17.26 -13.80 12.98
N PRO A 30 17.06 -14.25 11.72
CA PRO A 30 15.76 -14.74 11.27
C PRO A 30 15.16 -15.79 12.21
N GLY A 31 13.87 -15.65 12.53
CA GLY A 31 13.14 -16.54 13.42
C GLY A 31 13.42 -16.37 14.92
N SER A 32 14.36 -15.51 15.33
CA SER A 32 14.71 -15.36 16.76
C SER A 32 13.79 -14.41 17.54
N LYS A 33 13.13 -13.46 16.85
CA LYS A 33 12.22 -12.48 17.44
C LYS A 33 11.10 -12.14 16.45
N TYR A 34 10.04 -11.52 16.97
CA TYR A 34 8.97 -10.92 16.18
C TYR A 34 9.17 -9.40 16.07
N SER A 35 8.99 -8.85 14.87
CA SER A 35 8.88 -7.41 14.63
C SER A 35 8.02 -7.19 13.40
N TYR A 36 7.02 -6.31 13.51
CA TYR A 36 6.25 -5.86 12.36
C TYR A 36 7.17 -5.16 11.34
N SER A 37 6.93 -5.39 10.05
CA SER A 37 7.73 -4.86 8.95
C SER A 37 6.91 -4.84 7.65
N ASN A 38 6.64 -3.65 7.11
CA ASN A 38 6.00 -3.50 5.80
C ASN A 38 6.87 -4.09 4.68
N SER A 39 8.20 -3.96 4.78
CA SER A 39 9.16 -4.52 3.83
C SER A 39 8.98 -6.04 3.65
N ASN A 40 8.58 -6.76 4.69
CA ASN A 40 8.30 -8.20 4.60
C ASN A 40 7.09 -8.48 3.69
N TYR A 41 6.04 -7.67 3.80
CA TYR A 41 4.83 -7.83 2.97
C TYR A 41 5.04 -7.34 1.54
N ILE A 42 5.85 -6.29 1.33
CA ILE A 42 6.29 -5.86 -0.01
C ILE A 42 7.05 -7.01 -0.70
N LEU A 43 8.01 -7.62 0.00
CA LEU A 43 8.76 -8.76 -0.50
C LEU A 43 7.85 -9.96 -0.79
N LEU A 44 6.84 -10.22 0.05
CA LEU A 44 5.86 -11.28 -0.20
C LEU A 44 5.05 -11.03 -1.49
N GLY A 45 4.64 -9.78 -1.74
CA GLY A 45 4.01 -9.39 -3.00
C GLY A 45 4.87 -9.69 -4.21
N LEU A 46 6.18 -9.36 -4.15
CA LEU A 46 7.13 -9.69 -5.21
C LEU A 46 7.26 -11.21 -5.42
N ILE A 47 7.31 -12.00 -4.34
CA ILE A 47 7.36 -13.48 -4.45
C ILE A 47 6.13 -14.01 -5.17
N ILE A 48 4.93 -13.52 -4.84
CA ILE A 48 3.69 -13.91 -5.52
C ILE A 48 3.81 -13.60 -7.02
N GLU A 49 4.19 -12.38 -7.38
CA GLU A 49 4.32 -11.97 -8.79
C GLU A 49 5.33 -12.84 -9.56
N LYS A 50 6.47 -13.18 -8.95
CA LYS A 50 7.49 -14.04 -9.57
C LYS A 50 7.03 -15.49 -9.72
N VAL A 51 6.32 -16.04 -8.74
CA VAL A 51 5.85 -17.43 -8.76
C VAL A 51 4.69 -17.61 -9.76
N THR A 52 3.80 -16.62 -9.88
CA THR A 52 2.60 -16.74 -10.72
C THR A 52 2.77 -16.13 -12.11
N GLY A 53 3.76 -15.27 -12.32
CA GLY A 53 3.92 -14.49 -13.56
C GLY A 53 2.82 -13.46 -13.81
N LYS A 54 2.08 -13.06 -12.75
CA LYS A 54 0.94 -12.13 -12.81
C LYS A 54 1.14 -11.01 -11.79
N SER A 55 0.57 -9.83 -12.04
CA SER A 55 0.63 -8.73 -11.05
C SER A 55 -0.04 -9.12 -9.73
N TYR A 56 0.37 -8.49 -8.64
CA TYR A 56 -0.23 -8.68 -7.32
C TYR A 56 -1.75 -8.44 -7.36
N GLU A 57 -2.18 -7.35 -8.00
CA GLU A 57 -3.60 -7.03 -8.18
C GLU A 57 -4.36 -8.15 -8.92
N THR A 58 -3.78 -8.70 -10.00
CA THR A 58 -4.42 -9.78 -10.75
C THR A 58 -4.60 -11.01 -9.88
N ASN A 59 -3.57 -11.39 -9.12
CA ASN A 59 -3.67 -12.50 -8.17
C ASN A 59 -4.71 -12.25 -7.08
N LEU A 60 -4.71 -11.07 -6.47
CA LEU A 60 -5.71 -10.67 -5.46
C LEU A 60 -7.14 -10.82 -6.02
N ARG A 61 -7.37 -10.26 -7.21
CA ARG A 61 -8.69 -10.29 -7.85
C ARG A 61 -9.14 -11.70 -8.20
N GLU A 62 -8.27 -12.51 -8.78
CA GLU A 62 -8.62 -13.86 -9.28
C GLU A 62 -8.73 -14.89 -8.17
N LEU A 63 -7.86 -14.83 -7.17
CA LEU A 63 -7.76 -15.84 -6.12
C LEU A 63 -8.65 -15.54 -4.91
N ILE A 64 -8.99 -14.27 -4.67
CA ILE A 64 -9.73 -13.86 -3.46
C ILE A 64 -11.00 -13.09 -3.83
N LEU A 65 -10.87 -11.93 -4.49
CA LEU A 65 -12.00 -11.00 -4.61
C LEU A 65 -13.16 -11.59 -5.43
N LYS A 66 -12.87 -12.19 -6.59
CA LYS A 66 -13.90 -12.82 -7.43
C LYS A 66 -14.54 -14.04 -6.76
N PRO A 67 -13.80 -15.03 -6.25
CA PRO A 67 -14.39 -16.18 -5.56
C PRO A 67 -15.24 -15.82 -4.35
N CYS A 68 -14.88 -14.76 -3.63
CA CYS A 68 -15.58 -14.29 -2.44
C CYS A 68 -16.65 -13.21 -2.73
N CYS A 69 -16.93 -12.91 -4.01
CA CYS A 69 -17.91 -11.89 -4.40
C CYS A 69 -17.66 -10.49 -3.79
N MET A 70 -16.40 -10.11 -3.56
CA MET A 70 -16.01 -8.85 -2.94
C MET A 70 -16.01 -7.69 -3.96
N ASN A 71 -17.20 -7.29 -4.43
CA ASN A 71 -17.36 -6.33 -5.52
C ASN A 71 -16.90 -4.90 -5.18
N ASP A 72 -16.88 -4.55 -3.89
CA ASP A 72 -16.48 -3.22 -3.41
C ASP A 72 -15.04 -3.19 -2.86
N THR A 73 -14.24 -4.22 -3.16
CA THR A 73 -12.84 -4.32 -2.75
C THR A 73 -11.91 -4.17 -3.94
N GLY A 74 -10.82 -3.42 -3.77
CA GLY A 74 -9.88 -3.13 -4.84
C GLY A 74 -8.48 -2.80 -4.33
N TYR A 75 -7.57 -2.69 -5.29
CA TYR A 75 -6.18 -2.28 -5.10
C TYR A 75 -5.98 -0.92 -5.80
N GLU A 76 -5.17 -0.04 -5.22
CA GLU A 76 -5.01 1.36 -5.69
C GLU A 76 -6.33 2.14 -5.67
N CYS A 77 -6.84 2.34 -4.47
CA CYS A 77 -7.98 3.21 -4.27
C CYS A 77 -7.51 4.65 -4.31
N ASP A 78 -7.60 5.25 -5.49
CA ASP A 78 -7.45 6.69 -5.68
C ASP A 78 -8.30 7.40 -4.63
N CYS A 79 -7.65 7.97 -3.62
CA CYS A 79 -8.28 8.80 -2.61
C CYS A 79 -8.24 10.28 -3.02
N ASN A 80 -7.90 10.56 -4.29
CA ASN A 80 -7.88 11.92 -4.82
C ASN A 80 -9.32 12.44 -4.91
N PRO A 81 -9.73 13.41 -4.07
CA PRO A 81 -11.09 13.94 -4.07
C PRO A 81 -11.42 14.73 -5.35
N ILE A 82 -10.43 15.01 -6.20
CA ILE A 82 -10.55 15.75 -7.45
C ILE A 82 -10.81 14.80 -8.64
N LEU A 83 -10.41 13.53 -8.54
CA LEU A 83 -10.63 12.55 -9.60
C LEU A 83 -12.04 11.96 -9.46
N ASN A 84 -12.98 12.63 -10.12
CA ASN A 84 -14.38 12.23 -10.34
C ASN A 84 -14.45 10.88 -11.08
N THR A 85 -14.15 9.80 -10.38
CA THR A 85 -14.34 8.42 -10.86
C THR A 85 -15.58 7.85 -10.18
N LYS A 86 -16.10 6.70 -10.66
CA LYS A 86 -17.31 6.01 -10.18
C LYS A 86 -17.37 5.69 -8.66
N HIS A 87 -16.40 6.16 -7.88
CA HIS A 87 -16.16 5.87 -6.47
C HIS A 87 -16.46 7.04 -5.51
N ASN A 88 -17.38 7.96 -5.88
CA ASN A 88 -17.84 9.10 -5.06
C ASN A 88 -18.55 8.71 -3.72
N GLN A 89 -18.51 7.44 -3.31
CA GLN A 89 -19.12 6.94 -2.06
C GLN A 89 -18.07 6.41 -1.06
N ARG A 90 -16.81 6.86 -1.16
CA ARG A 90 -15.74 6.50 -0.21
C ARG A 90 -15.67 7.50 0.94
N ALA A 91 -15.27 7.02 2.12
CA ALA A 91 -14.97 7.88 3.25
C ALA A 91 -13.71 8.73 2.96
N CYS A 92 -13.75 10.02 3.32
CA CYS A 92 -12.58 10.88 3.28
C CYS A 92 -11.70 10.61 4.51
N GLY A 93 -10.39 10.42 4.30
CA GLY A 93 -9.42 10.33 5.38
C GLY A 93 -9.13 11.71 5.98
N TYR A 94 -8.95 11.78 7.30
CA TYR A 94 -8.57 13.00 8.01
C TYR A 94 -7.36 12.72 8.92
N ILE A 95 -6.49 13.71 9.06
CA ILE A 95 -5.38 13.68 10.02
C ILE A 95 -5.60 14.76 11.09
N CYS A 96 -5.29 14.42 12.33
CA CYS A 96 -5.36 15.37 13.43
C CYS A 96 -4.09 16.23 13.44
N SER A 97 -4.25 17.54 13.34
CA SER A 97 -3.16 18.49 13.53
C SER A 97 -2.69 18.43 14.98
N LYS A 98 -1.38 18.19 15.17
CA LYS A 98 -0.77 18.08 16.51
C LYS A 98 -0.89 19.37 17.32
N ASP A 99 -1.04 20.51 16.65
CA ASP A 99 -0.92 21.83 17.26
C ASP A 99 -2.28 22.49 17.55
N SER A 100 -3.32 22.16 16.79
CA SER A 100 -4.60 22.91 16.79
C SER A 100 -5.82 22.10 17.22
N ASN A 101 -5.66 20.82 17.59
CA ASN A 101 -6.76 19.89 17.89
C ASN A 101 -7.85 19.91 16.79
N SER A 102 -7.44 20.20 15.56
CA SER A 102 -8.30 20.32 14.37
C SER A 102 -7.99 19.19 13.40
N PHE A 103 -8.99 18.78 12.64
CA PHE A 103 -8.84 17.78 11.59
C PHE A 103 -8.66 18.47 10.24
N GLU A 104 -7.68 18.02 9.48
CA GLU A 104 -7.50 18.39 8.08
C GLU A 104 -7.65 17.16 7.19
N THR A 105 -8.13 17.37 5.96
CA THR A 105 -8.24 16.28 4.98
C THR A 105 -6.86 15.69 4.71
N CYS A 106 -6.76 14.36 4.76
CA CYS A 106 -5.52 13.66 4.45
C CYS A 106 -5.14 13.92 2.99
N ARG A 107 -3.86 14.17 2.75
CA ARG A 107 -3.34 14.30 1.39
C ARG A 107 -3.48 12.98 0.67
N PHE A 108 -3.58 13.06 -0.65
CA PHE A 108 -3.49 11.87 -1.49
C PHE A 108 -2.20 11.10 -1.18
N ILE A 109 -2.34 9.80 -0.95
CA ILE A 109 -1.24 8.85 -0.81
C ILE A 109 -1.34 7.88 -1.97
N ASN A 110 -0.27 7.81 -2.75
CA ASN A 110 -0.12 6.81 -3.78
C ASN A 110 0.13 5.46 -3.13
N MET A 111 -0.83 4.54 -3.25
CA MET A 111 -0.77 3.22 -2.61
C MET A 111 0.24 2.29 -3.25
N SER A 112 0.87 2.68 -4.37
CA SER A 112 2.09 2.03 -4.86
C SER A 112 3.23 2.08 -3.83
N THR A 113 3.19 2.99 -2.85
CA THR A 113 4.17 3.01 -1.75
C THR A 113 3.96 1.91 -0.69
N ALA A 114 2.74 1.40 -0.56
CA ALA A 114 2.39 0.34 0.38
C ALA A 114 2.23 -1.03 -0.31
N ARG A 115 1.75 -1.06 -1.55
CA ARG A 115 1.44 -2.26 -2.34
C ARG A 115 0.77 -3.37 -1.53
N SER A 116 1.35 -4.56 -1.53
CA SER A 116 0.89 -5.74 -0.79
C SER A 116 0.95 -5.60 0.73
N ALA A 117 1.58 -4.55 1.27
CA ALA A 117 1.62 -4.27 2.70
C ALA A 117 0.44 -3.44 3.23
N GLY A 118 -0.39 -2.85 2.34
CA GLY A 118 -1.53 -2.05 2.80
C GLY A 118 -2.33 -1.30 1.73
N GLY A 119 -2.12 -1.56 0.44
CA GLY A 119 -2.75 -0.81 -0.66
C GLY A 119 -4.17 -1.25 -1.05
N ILE A 120 -4.83 -2.06 -0.22
CA ILE A 120 -6.19 -2.55 -0.46
C ILE A 120 -7.21 -1.60 0.19
N CYS A 121 -8.30 -1.29 -0.50
CA CYS A 121 -9.51 -0.75 0.14
C CYS A 121 -10.70 -1.71 -0.02
N SER A 122 -11.68 -1.59 0.87
CA SER A 122 -12.85 -2.47 0.97
C SER A 122 -14.01 -1.74 1.66
N THR A 123 -15.14 -2.44 1.90
CA THR A 123 -16.37 -1.94 2.56
C THR A 123 -16.77 -2.79 3.75
#